data_AF-A0A6P1YE84-F1
#
_entry.id   AF-A0A6P1YE84-F1
#
_cell.length_a   1.000
_cell.length_b   1.000
_cell.length_c   1.000
_cell.angle_alpha   90.00
_cell.angle_beta   90.00
_cell.angle_gamma   90.00
#
_symmetry.space_group_name_H-M   'P 1'
#
loop_
_entity.id
_entity.type
_entity.pdbx_description
1 polymer ?
#
loop_
_entity_poly.entity_id
_entity_poly.type
_entity_poly.pdbx_seq_one_letter_code
_entity_poly.pdbx_strand_id
1 'polypeptide(L)'
;MFKVKNENIKILFYNPKVLDKNLKEYKNLRFLKNMGYPEEYELEIYLQFLIDKMADGIIPHEIGVFLGYPLKDVIGFIGHPSLKLTKINGWRVYGDPRLSDKRFNEFLEDKNEIKKLLKFNEPEEILLSM
;
A
#
# COMPACT_ATOMS: atom_id res chain seq x y z
N MET A 1 -0.90 0.15 19.21
CA MET A 1 -2.16 -0.59 19.50
C MET A 1 -3.32 0.33 19.12
N PHE A 2 -4.25 -0.11 18.25
CA PHE A 2 -5.32 0.73 17.72
C PHE A 2 -6.28 1.18 18.84
N LYS A 3 -6.54 2.49 18.96
CA LYS A 3 -7.64 2.98 19.80
C LYS A 3 -8.95 2.82 19.02
N VAL A 4 -9.80 1.92 19.50
CA VAL A 4 -11.12 1.63 18.94
C VAL A 4 -12.04 2.79 19.29
N LYS A 5 -12.30 3.68 18.34
CA LYS A 5 -13.29 4.76 18.49
C LYS A 5 -14.64 4.41 17.84
N ASN A 6 -14.65 3.41 16.94
CA ASN A 6 -15.81 2.88 16.23
C ASN A 6 -15.82 1.34 16.35
N GLU A 7 -16.98 0.69 16.17
CA GLU A 7 -17.17 -0.79 16.20
C GLU A 7 -16.32 -1.59 15.18
N ASN A 8 -15.45 -0.93 14.41
CA ASN A 8 -14.66 -1.52 13.34
C ASN A 8 -13.16 -1.43 13.63
N ILE A 9 -12.46 -2.57 13.53
CA ILE A 9 -11.01 -2.66 13.61
C ILE A 9 -10.42 -2.69 12.20
N LYS A 10 -9.34 -1.94 11.99
CA LYS A 10 -8.56 -1.96 10.74
C LYS A 10 -7.25 -2.71 11.00
N ILE A 11 -6.92 -3.67 10.14
CA ILE A 11 -5.70 -4.47 10.23
C ILE A 11 -4.95 -4.37 8.91
N LEU A 12 -3.67 -4.02 8.97
CA LEU A 12 -2.76 -4.02 7.82
C LEU A 12 -1.72 -5.13 8.04
N PHE A 13 -1.73 -6.12 7.15
CA PHE A 13 -0.67 -7.12 7.07
C PHE A 13 0.37 -6.66 6.06
N TYR A 14 1.64 -6.72 6.43
CA TYR A 14 2.73 -6.29 5.56
C TYR A 14 3.99 -7.10 5.85
N ASN A 15 4.83 -7.28 4.83
CA ASN A 15 6.20 -7.74 5.01
C ASN A 15 7.10 -6.51 5.30
N PRO A 16 7.78 -6.44 6.47
CA PRO A 16 8.55 -5.26 6.85
C PRO A 16 9.64 -4.87 5.84
N LYS A 17 10.34 -5.85 5.27
CA LYS A 17 11.43 -5.58 4.31
C LYS A 17 10.90 -5.02 2.99
N VAL A 18 9.79 -5.58 2.50
CA VAL A 18 9.16 -5.13 1.24
C VAL A 18 8.56 -3.74 1.42
N LEU A 19 7.85 -3.51 2.53
CA LEU A 19 7.26 -2.21 2.82
C LEU A 19 8.35 -1.14 2.99
N ASP A 20 9.38 -1.42 3.79
CA ASP A 20 10.51 -0.50 4.00
C ASP A 20 11.17 -0.09 2.68
N LYS A 21 11.46 -1.07 1.80
CA LYS A 21 12.03 -0.81 0.48
C LYS A 21 11.11 0.05 -0.39
N ASN A 22 9.81 -0.23 -0.38
CA ASN A 22 8.83 0.54 -1.15
C ASN A 22 8.70 1.98 -0.64
N LEU A 23 8.62 2.18 0.68
CA LEU A 23 8.52 3.53 1.24
C LEU A 23 9.80 4.34 1.01
N LYS A 24 10.99 3.70 1.07
CA LYS A 24 12.29 4.31 0.77
C LYS A 24 12.50 4.71 -0.69
N GLU A 25 11.65 4.30 -1.62
CA GLU A 25 11.74 4.81 -2.99
C GLU A 25 11.65 6.34 -2.98
N TYR A 26 12.63 7.01 -3.58
CA TYR A 26 12.78 8.48 -3.52
C TYR A 26 11.48 9.23 -3.80
N LYS A 27 10.71 8.81 -4.82
CA LYS A 27 9.43 9.41 -5.19
C LYS A 27 8.37 9.26 -4.09
N ASN A 28 8.34 8.13 -3.40
CA ASN A 28 7.39 7.82 -2.34
C ASN A 28 7.74 8.60 -1.08
N LEU A 29 9.02 8.60 -0.67
CA LEU A 29 9.50 9.43 0.45
C LEU A 29 9.17 10.90 0.25
N ARG A 30 9.52 11.45 -0.93
CA ARG A 30 9.26 12.86 -1.25
C ARG A 30 7.77 13.19 -1.20
N PHE A 31 6.93 12.31 -1.74
CA PHE A 31 5.49 12.50 -1.70
C PHE A 31 4.94 12.46 -0.26
N LEU A 32 5.35 11.46 0.54
CA LEU A 32 4.89 11.33 1.93
C LEU A 32 5.34 12.52 2.78
N LYS A 33 6.58 12.99 2.64
CA LYS A 33 7.05 14.22 3.31
C LYS A 33 6.20 15.43 2.97
N ASN A 34 5.85 15.60 1.68
CA ASN A 34 4.92 16.66 1.26
C ASN A 34 3.50 16.50 1.85
N MET A 35 3.12 15.29 2.31
CA MET A 35 1.87 15.00 3.03
C MET A 35 1.98 15.17 4.55
N GLY A 36 3.11 15.69 5.04
CA GLY A 36 3.37 16.00 6.45
C GLY A 36 4.11 14.92 7.23
N TYR A 37 4.58 13.85 6.58
CA TYR A 37 5.38 12.82 7.26
C TYR A 37 6.75 13.38 7.66
N PRO A 38 7.39 12.85 8.74
CA PRO A 38 8.68 13.33 9.22
C PRO A 38 9.79 13.37 8.17
N GLU A 39 10.72 14.31 8.31
CA GLU A 39 11.86 14.44 7.39
C GLU A 39 12.87 13.31 7.53
N GLU A 40 13.08 12.82 8.74
CA GLU A 40 13.88 11.62 8.98
C GLU A 40 13.00 10.39 8.81
N TYR A 41 13.46 9.46 7.98
CA TYR A 41 12.71 8.25 7.69
C TYR A 41 13.06 7.16 8.71
N GLU A 42 12.02 6.62 9.33
CA GLU A 42 12.01 5.35 10.05
C GLU A 42 10.66 4.68 9.79
N LEU A 43 10.67 3.37 9.50
CA LEU A 43 9.47 2.64 9.08
C LEU A 43 8.37 2.72 10.15
N GLU A 44 8.75 2.47 11.40
CA GLU A 44 7.87 2.45 12.56
C GLU A 44 7.24 3.83 12.80
N ILE A 45 8.01 4.90 12.64
CA ILE A 45 7.52 6.28 12.76
C ILE A 45 6.50 6.59 11.66
N TYR A 46 6.79 6.21 10.41
CA TYR A 46 5.88 6.41 9.29
C TYR A 46 4.57 5.62 9.46
N LEU A 47 4.66 4.38 9.96
CA LEU A 47 3.48 3.57 10.29
C LEU A 47 2.66 4.19 11.41
N GLN A 48 3.31 4.69 12.46
CA GLN A 48 2.61 5.36 13.57
C GLN A 48 1.92 6.64 13.09
N PHE A 49 2.59 7.44 12.26
CA PHE A 49 2.00 8.65 11.67
C PHE A 49 0.76 8.32 10.82
N LEU A 50 0.81 7.25 10.02
CA LEU A 50 -0.34 6.78 9.25
C LEU A 50 -1.51 6.38 10.17
N ILE A 51 -1.23 5.67 11.27
CA ILE A 51 -2.22 5.28 12.27
C ILE A 51 -2.86 6.51 12.92
N ASP A 52 -2.06 7.51 13.27
CA ASP A 52 -2.53 8.74 13.91
C ASP A 52 -3.44 9.54 12.96
N LYS A 53 -3.13 9.59 11.65
CA LYS A 53 -4.03 10.19 10.64
C LYS A 53 -5.37 9.45 10.49
N MET A 54 -5.45 8.18 10.90
CA MET A 54 -6.69 7.40 10.91
C MET A 54 -7.46 7.49 12.22
N ALA A 55 -7.03 8.31 13.19
CA ALA A 55 -7.66 8.40 14.51
C ALA A 55 -9.15 8.77 14.46
N ASP A 56 -9.57 9.54 13.46
CA ASP A 56 -10.98 9.94 13.24
C ASP A 56 -11.75 8.94 12.35
N GLY A 57 -11.15 7.79 12.07
CA GLY A 57 -11.77 6.68 11.33
C GLY A 57 -11.68 6.79 9.82
N ILE A 58 -11.29 7.95 9.28
CA ILE A 58 -11.08 8.21 7.85
C ILE A 58 -9.73 7.63 7.42
N ILE A 59 -9.71 6.92 6.30
CA ILE A 59 -8.47 6.38 5.72
C ILE A 59 -7.84 7.45 4.83
N PRO A 60 -6.62 7.93 5.13
CA PRO A 60 -5.96 8.93 4.32
C PRO A 60 -5.55 8.34 2.97
N HIS A 61 -5.68 9.11 1.89
CA HIS A 61 -5.52 8.60 0.52
C HIS A 61 -4.11 8.08 0.22
N GLU A 62 -3.08 8.63 0.87
CA GLU A 62 -1.71 8.16 0.74
C GLU A 62 -1.48 6.72 1.25
N ILE A 63 -2.46 6.09 1.92
CA ILE A 63 -2.36 4.65 2.25
C ILE A 63 -2.05 3.79 1.02
N GLY A 64 -2.46 4.23 -0.17
CA GLY A 64 -2.13 3.52 -1.41
C GLY A 64 -0.62 3.31 -1.59
N VAL A 65 0.22 4.23 -1.08
CA VAL A 65 1.68 4.06 -1.09
C VAL A 65 2.10 2.90 -0.19
N PHE A 66 1.51 2.78 1.01
CA PHE A 66 1.76 1.68 1.95
C PHE A 66 1.25 0.33 1.43
N LEU A 67 0.22 0.34 0.58
CA LEU A 67 -0.29 -0.85 -0.11
C LEU A 67 0.53 -1.22 -1.36
N GLY A 68 1.58 -0.46 -1.68
CA GLY A 68 2.44 -0.71 -2.84
C GLY A 68 1.83 -0.30 -4.18
N TYR A 69 0.76 0.51 -4.18
CA TYR A 69 0.20 1.05 -5.42
C TYR A 69 1.20 1.99 -6.10
N PRO A 70 1.26 2.00 -7.44
CA PRO A 70 2.06 2.97 -8.16
C PRO A 70 1.72 4.40 -7.71
N LEU A 71 2.74 5.19 -7.36
CA LEU A 71 2.53 6.55 -6.85
C LEU A 71 1.65 7.41 -7.78
N LYS A 72 1.77 7.25 -9.10
CA LYS A 72 0.91 7.95 -10.06
C LYS A 72 -0.57 7.64 -9.86
N ASP A 73 -0.93 6.43 -9.46
CA ASP A 73 -2.32 6.03 -9.26
C ASP A 73 -2.85 6.64 -7.96
N VAL A 74 -2.02 6.71 -6.93
CA VAL A 74 -2.34 7.41 -5.66
C VAL A 74 -2.55 8.90 -5.91
N ILE A 75 -1.63 9.56 -6.62
CA ILE A 75 -1.71 10.99 -6.93
C ILE A 75 -2.90 11.29 -7.85
N GLY A 76 -3.16 10.43 -8.84
CA GLY A 76 -4.35 10.54 -9.70
C GLY A 76 -5.65 10.34 -8.93
N PHE A 77 -5.68 9.42 -7.97
CA PHE A 77 -6.83 9.21 -7.08
C PHE A 77 -7.11 10.43 -6.19
N ILE A 78 -6.06 11.09 -5.69
CA ILE A 78 -6.18 12.35 -4.92
C ILE A 78 -6.70 13.51 -5.78
N GLY A 79 -6.59 13.42 -7.12
CA GLY A 79 -7.20 14.37 -8.04
C GLY A 79 -6.20 15.25 -8.81
N HIS A 80 -4.97 14.79 -9.03
CA HIS A 80 -4.00 15.55 -9.83
C HIS A 80 -4.48 15.73 -11.29
N PRO A 81 -4.62 16.96 -11.79
CA PRO A 81 -5.36 17.26 -13.03
C PRO A 81 -4.71 16.69 -14.29
N SER A 82 -3.39 16.48 -14.29
CA SER A 82 -2.68 15.86 -15.43
C SER A 82 -2.85 14.34 -15.54
N LEU A 83 -3.38 13.69 -14.49
CA LEU A 83 -3.50 12.24 -14.41
C LEU A 83 -4.96 11.85 -14.62
N LYS A 84 -5.32 11.59 -15.87
CA LYS A 84 -6.66 11.12 -16.23
C LYS A 84 -6.82 9.65 -15.86
N LEU A 85 -8.04 9.26 -15.49
CA LEU A 85 -8.40 7.85 -15.33
C LEU A 85 -8.26 7.15 -16.68
N THR A 86 -7.43 6.12 -16.71
CA THR A 86 -7.12 5.35 -17.91
C THR A 86 -7.93 4.07 -17.96
N LYS A 87 -7.99 3.34 -16.84
CA LYS A 87 -8.81 2.12 -16.69
C LYS A 87 -9.01 1.74 -15.22
N ILE A 88 -9.84 0.73 -15.00
CA ILE A 88 -10.03 0.09 -13.68
C ILE A 88 -9.60 -1.37 -13.82
N ASN A 89 -8.60 -1.79 -13.05
CA ASN A 89 -8.12 -3.16 -13.03
C ASN A 89 -7.50 -3.49 -11.66
N GLY A 90 -8.28 -4.11 -10.78
CA GLY A 90 -7.97 -4.22 -9.35
C GLY A 90 -8.14 -2.91 -8.60
N TRP A 91 -7.45 -1.85 -9.05
CA TRP A 91 -7.60 -0.46 -8.60
C TRP A 91 -7.81 0.49 -9.79
N ARG A 92 -8.03 1.78 -9.51
CA ARG A 92 -8.12 2.84 -10.53
C ARG A 92 -6.74 3.21 -11.04
N VAL A 93 -6.52 3.08 -12.34
CA VAL A 93 -5.24 3.35 -13.00
C VAL A 93 -5.28 4.72 -13.68
N TYR A 94 -4.30 5.56 -13.37
CA TYR A 94 -4.22 6.93 -13.89
C TYR A 94 -2.98 7.15 -14.77
N GLY A 95 -3.13 7.88 -15.87
CA GLY A 95 -2.05 8.11 -16.84
C GLY A 95 -1.58 6.82 -17.53
N ASP A 96 -0.28 6.70 -17.82
CA ASP A 96 0.27 5.52 -18.50
C ASP A 96 0.03 4.22 -17.70
N PRO A 97 -0.64 3.20 -18.26
CA PRO A 97 -1.01 2.00 -17.52
C PRO A 97 0.15 1.01 -17.32
N ARG A 98 1.27 1.13 -18.05
CA ARG A 98 2.32 0.09 -18.09
C ARG A 98 2.83 -0.33 -16.71
N LEU A 99 3.11 0.64 -15.84
CA LEU A 99 3.59 0.35 -14.48
C LEU A 99 2.50 -0.33 -13.62
N SER A 100 1.26 0.11 -13.75
CA SER A 100 0.13 -0.47 -13.00
C SER A 100 -0.19 -1.88 -13.46
N ASP A 101 -0.11 -2.13 -14.77
CA ASP A 101 -0.31 -3.45 -15.35
C ASP A 101 0.76 -4.42 -14.90
N LYS A 102 2.03 -3.97 -14.89
CA LYS A 102 3.13 -4.77 -14.35
C LYS A 102 2.86 -5.15 -12.88
N ARG A 103 2.52 -4.18 -12.03
CA ARG A 103 2.20 -4.44 -10.61
C ARG A 103 1.00 -5.36 -10.42
N PHE A 104 -0.03 -5.21 -11.25
CA PHE A 104 -1.20 -6.04 -11.17
C PHE A 104 -0.91 -7.49 -11.57
N ASN A 105 -0.08 -7.70 -12.59
CA ASN A 105 0.34 -9.04 -13.00
C ASN A 105 1.22 -9.71 -11.93
N GLU A 106 2.18 -9.00 -11.35
CA GLU A 106 2.97 -9.48 -10.19
C GLU A 106 2.04 -9.93 -9.06
N PHE A 107 1.04 -9.11 -8.70
CA PHE A 107 0.05 -9.47 -7.70
C PHE A 107 -0.77 -10.73 -8.07
N LEU A 108 -1.18 -10.87 -9.34
CA LEU A 108 -1.93 -12.04 -9.79
C LEU A 108 -1.08 -13.32 -9.74
N GLU A 109 0.20 -13.23 -10.10
CA GLU A 109 1.16 -14.33 -10.02
C GLU A 109 1.32 -14.79 -8.57
N ASP A 110 1.65 -13.87 -7.67
CA ASP A 110 1.80 -14.15 -6.23
C ASP A 110 0.51 -14.74 -5.64
N LYS A 111 -0.64 -14.15 -5.98
CA LYS A 111 -1.96 -14.64 -5.54
C LYS A 111 -2.22 -16.07 -6.02
N ASN A 112 -1.85 -16.40 -7.25
CA ASN A 112 -2.03 -17.73 -7.80
C ASN A 112 -1.08 -18.75 -7.19
N GLU A 113 0.15 -18.33 -6.85
CA GLU A 113 1.12 -19.16 -6.13
C GLU A 113 0.62 -19.49 -4.72
N ILE A 114 0.24 -18.48 -3.93
CA ILE A 114 -0.33 -18.68 -2.59
C ILE A 114 -1.56 -19.59 -2.64
N LYS A 115 -2.45 -19.40 -3.62
CA LYS A 115 -3.61 -20.28 -3.82
C LYS A 115 -3.23 -21.74 -4.09
N LYS A 116 -2.10 -22.01 -4.74
CA LYS A 116 -1.61 -23.39 -4.95
C LYS A 116 -1.06 -23.97 -3.66
N LEU A 117 -0.27 -23.20 -2.92
CA LEU A 117 0.31 -23.62 -1.65
C LEU A 117 -0.77 -23.96 -0.61
N LEU A 118 -1.82 -23.13 -0.52
CA LEU A 118 -2.96 -23.34 0.38
C LEU A 118 -3.80 -24.60 0.08
N LYS A 119 -3.58 -25.28 -1.05
CA LYS A 119 -4.25 -26.57 -1.31
C LYS A 119 -3.61 -27.72 -0.55
N PHE A 120 -2.37 -27.56 -0.11
CA PHE A 120 -1.55 -28.64 0.44
C PHE A 120 -0.91 -28.30 1.77
N ASN A 121 -1.02 -27.05 2.22
CA ASN A 121 -0.36 -26.55 3.44
C ASN A 121 -1.31 -25.60 4.18
N GLU A 122 -1.20 -25.58 5.50
CA GLU A 122 -1.87 -24.58 6.33
C GLU A 122 -1.17 -23.20 6.20
N PRO A 123 -1.88 -22.08 6.43
CA PRO A 123 -1.29 -20.74 6.33
C PRO A 123 -0.02 -20.56 7.17
N GLU A 124 0.05 -21.15 8.36
CA GLU A 124 1.22 -21.09 9.24
C GLU A 124 2.46 -21.72 8.61
N GLU A 125 2.29 -22.85 7.92
CA GLU A 125 3.39 -23.56 7.25
C GLU A 125 3.93 -22.75 6.07
N ILE A 126 3.03 -22.13 5.31
CA ILE A 126 3.40 -21.25 4.20
C ILE A 126 4.21 -20.06 4.73
N LEU A 127 3.71 -19.38 5.77
CA LEU A 127 4.36 -18.20 6.35
C LEU A 127 5.74 -18.52 6.96
N LEU A 128 5.95 -19.72 7.48
CA LEU A 128 7.25 -20.16 8.00
C LEU A 128 8.27 -20.54 6.91
N SER A 129 7.80 -20.78 5.68
CA SER A 129 8.64 -21.19 4.55
C SER A 129 9.09 -20.03 3.63
N MET A 130 8.56 -18.83 3.87
CA MET A 130 8.86 -17.58 3.14
C MET A 130 9.94 -16.75 3.82
#